data_AF-A0A9W2ZU94-F1
#
_entry.id   AF-A0A9W2ZU94-F1
#
_cell.length_a   1.000
_cell.length_b   1.000
_cell.length_c   1.000
_cell.angle_alpha   90.00
_cell.angle_beta   90.00
_cell.angle_gamma   90.00
#
_symmetry.space_group_name_H-M   'P 1'
#
loop_
_entity.id
_entity.type
_entity.pdbx_description
1 polymer ?
#
loop_
_entity_poly.entity_id
_entity_poly.type
_entity_poly.pdbx_seq_one_letter_code
_entity_poly.pdbx_strand_id
1 'polypeptide(L)'
;MAAARSAPKEDGIPSELKEKLATFDTHLSELEVIFSPILSVNRNTLTETLEPLDAAKTDLVAAYAINSLFWMYMNVCGINPKEHAVRQELGRIQSYMQRVKEIEDKKKAPKLDKDSTKRFVKSALWQAAKKRRDDVPLESEPSTSTERRREKQGGKKHKKNNY
;
A
#
# COMPACT_ATOMS: atom_id res chain seq x y z
N MET A 1 23.99 6.89 -74.06
CA MET A 1 23.62 7.38 -72.72
C MET A 1 22.91 6.26 -71.97
N ALA A 2 23.65 5.48 -71.17
CA ALA A 2 23.07 4.47 -70.28
C ALA A 2 22.93 5.10 -68.90
N ALA A 3 21.69 5.24 -68.43
CA ALA A 3 21.39 5.79 -67.11
C ALA A 3 21.94 4.84 -66.02
N ALA A 4 22.90 5.33 -65.24
CA ALA A 4 23.37 4.66 -64.05
C ALA A 4 22.20 4.55 -63.06
N ARG A 5 21.69 3.33 -62.90
CA ARG A 5 20.69 2.96 -61.90
C ARG A 5 21.33 3.18 -60.53
N SER A 6 20.93 4.24 -59.84
CA SER A 6 21.37 4.53 -58.47
C SER A 6 20.99 3.35 -57.57
N ALA A 7 21.99 2.64 -57.05
CA ALA A 7 21.76 1.64 -56.01
C ALA A 7 21.03 2.31 -54.83
N PRO A 8 20.06 1.64 -54.20
CA PRO A 8 19.44 2.17 -52.99
C PRO A 8 20.53 2.34 -51.93
N LYS A 9 20.60 3.52 -51.32
CA LYS A 9 21.48 3.75 -50.18
C LYS A 9 20.99 2.82 -49.08
N GLU A 10 21.75 1.76 -48.79
CA GLU A 10 21.50 1.03 -47.55
C GLU A 10 21.77 2.00 -46.39
N ASP A 11 20.83 2.12 -45.47
CA ASP A 11 20.82 3.13 -44.40
C ASP A 11 21.97 2.97 -43.37
N GLY A 12 22.99 2.16 -43.65
CA GLY A 12 24.13 1.90 -42.78
C GLY A 12 23.79 1.09 -41.52
N ILE A 13 22.51 0.76 -41.31
CA ILE A 13 22.01 0.00 -40.15
C ILE A 13 22.15 -1.50 -40.43
N PRO A 14 22.88 -2.25 -39.59
CA PRO A 14 22.97 -3.72 -39.68
C PRO A 14 21.59 -4.38 -39.68
N SER A 15 21.39 -5.39 -40.51
CA SER A 15 20.09 -6.06 -40.68
C SER A 15 19.58 -6.68 -39.37
N GLU A 16 20.48 -7.12 -38.49
CA GLU A 16 20.16 -7.70 -37.18
C GLU A 16 19.59 -6.68 -36.18
N LEU A 17 19.80 -5.38 -36.43
CA LEU A 17 19.30 -4.30 -35.58
C LEU A 17 17.99 -3.70 -36.08
N LYS A 18 17.68 -3.85 -37.38
CA LYS A 18 16.47 -3.26 -37.98
C LYS A 18 15.20 -3.75 -37.29
N GLU A 19 15.10 -5.05 -37.02
CA GLU A 19 13.94 -5.62 -36.32
C GLU A 19 13.83 -5.09 -34.88
N LYS A 20 14.95 -5.09 -34.13
CA LYS A 20 14.96 -4.59 -32.75
C LYS A 20 14.57 -3.12 -32.65
N LEU A 21 15.02 -2.30 -33.60
CA LEU A 21 14.68 -0.89 -33.67
C LEU A 21 13.21 -0.68 -34.02
N ALA A 22 12.65 -1.45 -34.96
CA ALA A 22 11.23 -1.40 -35.28
C ALA A 22 10.35 -1.79 -34.08
N THR A 23 10.74 -2.83 -33.34
CA THR A 23 10.06 -3.21 -32.10
C THR A 23 10.16 -2.11 -31.03
N PHE A 24 11.34 -1.49 -30.88
CA PHE A 24 11.56 -0.40 -29.94
C PHE A 24 10.68 0.82 -30.25
N ASP A 25 10.60 1.22 -31.52
CA ASP A 25 9.74 2.31 -32.00
C ASP A 25 8.24 2.03 -31.75
N THR A 26 7.82 0.79 -31.98
CA THR A 26 6.45 0.35 -31.69
C THR A 26 6.13 0.50 -30.19
N HIS A 27 7.03 0.02 -29.31
CA HIS A 27 6.84 0.16 -27.87
C HIS A 27 6.85 1.62 -27.39
N LEU A 28 7.65 2.50 -28.02
CA LEU A 28 7.62 3.94 -27.73
C LEU A 28 6.26 4.55 -28.09
N SER A 29 5.72 4.19 -29.26
CA SER A 29 4.39 4.64 -29.69
C SER A 29 3.28 4.18 -28.74
N GLU A 30 3.33 2.92 -28.28
CA GLU A 30 2.39 2.40 -27.28
C GLU A 30 2.49 3.15 -25.94
N LEU A 31 3.71 3.48 -25.53
CA LEU A 31 3.98 4.19 -24.28
C LEU A 31 3.44 5.64 -24.32
N GLU A 32 3.50 6.31 -25.46
CA GLU A 32 2.88 7.64 -25.66
C GLU A 32 1.35 7.58 -25.50
N VAL A 33 0.72 6.55 -26.05
CA VAL A 33 -0.73 6.33 -25.88
C VAL A 33 -1.08 6.12 -24.41
N ILE A 34 -0.30 5.31 -23.69
CA ILE A 34 -0.51 5.05 -22.25
C ILE A 34 -0.34 6.31 -21.41
N PHE A 35 0.61 7.18 -21.73
CA PHE A 35 0.85 8.42 -20.98
C PHE A 35 -0.07 9.59 -21.36
N SER A 36 -0.73 9.54 -22.51
CA SER A 36 -1.63 10.61 -22.96
C SER A 36 -2.65 11.08 -21.90
N PRO A 37 -3.35 10.19 -21.15
CA PRO A 37 -4.30 10.61 -20.13
C PRO A 37 -3.65 11.36 -18.96
N ILE A 38 -2.50 10.90 -18.47
CA ILE A 38 -1.84 11.51 -17.31
C ILE A 38 -1.16 12.83 -17.67
N LEU A 39 -0.70 12.98 -18.92
CA LEU A 39 -0.13 14.23 -19.42
C LEU A 39 -1.18 15.28 -19.78
N SER A 40 -2.41 14.84 -20.11
CA SER A 40 -3.52 15.75 -20.46
C SER A 40 -4.22 16.35 -19.23
N VAL A 41 -4.13 15.71 -18.07
CA VAL A 41 -4.79 16.16 -16.84
C VAL A 41 -3.88 17.10 -16.05
N ASN A 42 -4.43 18.21 -15.56
CA ASN A 42 -3.67 19.13 -14.73
C ASN A 42 -3.36 18.50 -13.34
N ARG A 43 -2.14 18.68 -12.84
CA ARG A 43 -1.75 18.09 -11.54
C ARG A 43 -2.54 18.67 -10.36
N ASN A 44 -2.93 19.94 -10.41
CA ASN A 44 -3.66 20.60 -9.34
C ASN A 44 -5.07 20.00 -9.21
N THR A 45 -5.77 19.82 -10.34
CA THR A 45 -7.11 19.20 -10.35
C THR A 45 -7.09 17.77 -9.81
N LEU A 46 -6.01 17.04 -10.09
CA LEU A 46 -5.83 15.68 -9.60
C LEU A 46 -5.58 15.63 -8.08
N THR A 47 -4.90 16.64 -7.53
CA THR A 47 -4.64 16.74 -6.07
C THR A 47 -5.91 17.08 -5.29
N GLU A 48 -6.82 17.82 -5.89
CA GLU A 48 -8.12 18.15 -5.28
C GLU A 48 -9.11 16.97 -5.31
N THR A 49 -8.97 16.06 -6.27
CA THR A 49 -9.96 14.99 -6.52
C THR A 49 -9.57 13.65 -5.87
N LEU A 50 -8.28 13.34 -5.71
CA LEU A 50 -7.81 12.04 -5.23
C LEU A 50 -7.69 11.95 -3.70
N GLU A 51 -7.93 10.75 -3.14
CA GLU A 51 -7.52 10.44 -1.76
C GLU A 51 -5.99 10.65 -1.64
N PRO A 52 -5.46 11.19 -0.52
CA PRO A 52 -4.04 11.46 -0.37
C PRO A 52 -3.12 10.27 -0.66
N LEU A 53 -3.59 9.06 -0.34
CA LEU A 53 -2.86 7.82 -0.59
C LEU A 53 -2.78 7.48 -2.08
N ASP A 54 -3.86 7.69 -2.83
CA ASP A 54 -3.89 7.43 -4.27
C ASP A 54 -3.10 8.49 -5.03
N ALA A 55 -3.15 9.75 -4.58
CA ALA A 55 -2.28 10.81 -5.10
C ALA A 55 -0.79 10.45 -4.94
N ALA A 56 -0.39 9.94 -3.77
CA ALA A 56 0.99 9.52 -3.52
C ALA A 56 1.42 8.35 -4.43
N LYS A 57 0.53 7.39 -4.71
CA LYS A 57 0.81 6.30 -5.66
C LYS A 57 1.01 6.85 -7.07
N THR A 58 0.14 7.75 -7.53
CA THR A 58 0.25 8.36 -8.85
C THR A 58 1.59 9.08 -9.01
N ASP A 59 2.00 9.88 -8.02
CA ASP A 59 3.29 10.58 -8.05
C ASP A 59 4.48 9.62 -8.05
N LEU A 60 4.44 8.56 -7.24
CA LEU A 60 5.52 7.57 -7.19
C LEU A 60 5.64 6.80 -8.51
N VAL A 61 4.53 6.43 -9.13
CA VAL A 61 4.52 5.78 -10.45
C VAL A 61 5.05 6.74 -11.52
N ALA A 62 4.64 8.01 -11.51
CA ALA A 62 5.14 9.02 -12.45
C ALA A 62 6.65 9.23 -12.29
N ALA A 63 7.14 9.35 -11.04
CA ALA A 63 8.56 9.47 -10.76
C ALA A 63 9.34 8.22 -11.22
N TYR A 64 8.81 7.02 -10.97
CA TYR A 64 9.42 5.77 -11.43
C TYR A 64 9.50 5.71 -12.96
N ALA A 65 8.43 6.09 -13.66
CA ALA A 65 8.37 6.13 -15.11
C ALA A 65 9.43 7.06 -15.70
N ILE A 66 9.51 8.31 -15.21
CA ILE A 66 10.49 9.30 -15.69
C ILE A 66 11.92 8.78 -15.50
N ASN A 67 12.24 8.24 -14.32
CA ASN A 67 13.57 7.71 -14.05
C ASN A 67 13.89 6.46 -14.88
N SER A 68 12.89 5.63 -15.18
CA SER A 68 13.04 4.45 -16.05
C SER A 68 13.27 4.85 -17.51
N LEU A 69 12.56 5.87 -18.01
CA LEU A 69 12.78 6.43 -19.34
C LEU A 69 14.16 7.08 -19.44
N PHE A 70 14.60 7.77 -18.37
CA PHE A 70 15.95 8.31 -18.31
C PHE A 70 17.03 7.23 -18.30
N TRP A 71 16.78 6.11 -17.59
CA TRP A 71 17.64 4.93 -17.64
C TRP A 71 17.76 4.38 -19.06
N MET A 72 16.64 4.24 -19.77
CA MET A 72 16.59 3.81 -21.16
C MET A 72 17.36 4.76 -22.08
N TYR A 73 17.17 6.07 -21.93
CA TYR A 73 17.89 7.11 -22.67
C TYR A 73 19.42 6.95 -22.54
N MET A 74 19.93 6.75 -21.33
CA MET A 74 21.37 6.54 -21.14
C MET A 74 21.90 5.29 -21.85
N ASN A 75 21.14 4.19 -21.85
CA ASN A 75 21.53 2.99 -22.59
C ASN A 75 21.66 3.27 -24.10
N VAL A 76 20.74 4.07 -24.67
CA VAL A 76 20.79 4.45 -26.09
C VAL A 76 21.98 5.37 -26.37
N CYS A 77 22.35 6.23 -25.43
CA CYS A 77 23.57 7.05 -25.51
C CYS A 77 24.87 6.27 -25.25
N GLY A 78 24.81 4.98 -24.93
CA GLY A 78 25.97 4.17 -24.60
C GLY A 78 26.58 4.48 -23.22
N ILE A 79 25.87 5.21 -22.37
CA ILE A 79 26.30 5.55 -21.01
C ILE A 79 25.81 4.45 -20.06
N ASN A 80 26.70 3.91 -19.22
CA ASN A 80 26.32 2.88 -18.25
C ASN A 80 25.45 3.49 -17.13
N PRO A 81 24.15 3.17 -17.07
CA PRO A 81 23.25 3.78 -16.08
C PRO A 81 23.52 3.29 -14.64
N LYS A 82 24.24 2.17 -14.46
CA LYS A 82 24.57 1.63 -13.14
C LYS A 82 25.59 2.50 -12.39
N GLU A 83 26.40 3.25 -13.11
CA GLU A 83 27.39 4.20 -12.57
C GLU A 83 26.81 5.61 -12.38
N HIS A 84 25.59 5.85 -12.88
CA HIS A 84 24.90 7.11 -12.79
C HIS A 84 24.01 7.22 -11.54
N ALA A 85 23.77 8.44 -11.07
CA ALA A 85 22.96 8.74 -9.88
C ALA A 85 21.50 8.24 -9.99
N VAL A 86 20.99 8.01 -11.21
CA VAL A 86 19.63 7.48 -11.44
C VAL A 86 19.38 6.16 -10.71
N ARG A 87 20.43 5.34 -10.52
CA ARG A 87 20.30 4.07 -9.79
C ARG A 87 19.87 4.31 -8.35
N GLN A 88 20.43 5.34 -7.72
CA GLN A 88 20.08 5.72 -6.36
C GLN A 88 18.67 6.28 -6.31
N GLU A 89 18.27 7.07 -7.32
CA GLU A 89 16.91 7.60 -7.45
C GLU A 89 15.86 6.49 -7.58
N LEU A 90 16.11 5.47 -8.39
CA LEU A 90 15.22 4.30 -8.49
C LEU A 90 15.11 3.56 -7.15
N GLY A 91 16.22 3.36 -6.44
CA GLY A 91 16.21 2.75 -5.11
C GLY A 91 15.42 3.58 -4.09
N ARG A 92 15.55 4.91 -4.14
CA ARG A 92 14.79 5.85 -3.32
C ARG A 92 13.29 5.74 -3.60
N ILE A 93 12.88 5.75 -4.87
CA ILE A 93 11.48 5.62 -5.27
C ILE A 93 10.89 4.27 -4.81
N GLN A 94 11.62 3.17 -4.99
CA GLN A 94 11.20 1.84 -4.53
C GLN A 94 11.00 1.80 -3.01
N SER A 95 11.87 2.44 -2.24
CA SER A 95 11.71 2.54 -0.78
C SER A 95 10.41 3.26 -0.39
N TYR A 96 10.03 4.32 -1.12
CA TYR A 96 8.77 5.02 -0.89
C TYR A 96 7.55 4.20 -1.33
N MET A 97 7.64 3.46 -2.44
CA MET A 97 6.57 2.53 -2.84
C MET A 97 6.34 1.44 -1.78
N GLN A 98 7.41 0.90 -1.20
CA GLN A 98 7.32 -0.05 -0.10
C GLN A 98 6.66 0.58 1.15
N ARG A 99 6.99 1.84 1.46
CA ARG A 99 6.35 2.59 2.55
C ARG A 99 4.84 2.77 2.32
N VAL A 100 4.42 3.11 1.10
CA VAL A 100 3.00 3.22 0.75
C VAL A 100 2.30 1.87 0.95
N LYS A 101 2.89 0.78 0.47
CA LYS A 101 2.37 -0.58 0.67
C LYS A 101 2.22 -0.93 2.15
N GLU A 102 3.20 -0.63 2.99
CA GLU A 102 3.11 -0.85 4.45
C GLU A 102 1.95 -0.06 5.09
N ILE A 103 1.70 1.16 4.64
CA ILE A 103 0.58 1.98 5.12
C ILE A 103 -0.75 1.33 4.74
N GLU A 104 -0.87 0.83 3.51
CA GLU A 104 -2.04 0.10 3.04
C GLU A 104 -2.30 -1.18 3.83
N ASP A 105 -1.24 -1.96 4.06
CA ASP A 105 -1.34 -3.22 4.80
C ASP A 105 -1.70 -2.98 6.27
N LYS A 106 -1.18 -1.90 6.88
CA LYS A 106 -1.60 -1.47 8.24
C LYS A 106 -3.08 -1.13 8.31
N LYS A 107 -3.69 -0.59 7.25
CA LYS A 107 -5.14 -0.31 7.19
C LYS A 107 -5.96 -1.61 7.24
N LYS A 108 -5.41 -2.72 6.73
CA LYS A 108 -6.03 -4.05 6.69
C LYS A 108 -5.73 -4.93 7.91
N ALA A 109 -4.77 -4.54 8.75
CA ALA A 109 -4.33 -5.33 9.89
C ALA A 109 -5.45 -5.52 10.95
N PRO A 110 -5.53 -6.70 11.59
CA PRO A 110 -6.51 -6.95 12.65
C PRO A 110 -6.28 -5.99 13.82
N LYS A 111 -7.35 -5.32 14.24
CA LYS A 111 -7.32 -4.39 15.38
C LYS A 111 -7.59 -5.15 16.67
N LEU A 112 -6.73 -4.97 17.67
CA LEU A 112 -6.96 -5.51 19.01
C LEU A 112 -8.19 -4.84 19.65
N ASP A 113 -9.10 -5.66 20.19
CA ASP A 113 -10.20 -5.15 21.01
C ASP A 113 -9.66 -4.72 22.38
N LYS A 114 -9.52 -3.40 22.52
CA LYS A 114 -9.02 -2.76 23.74
C LYS A 114 -9.94 -3.03 24.94
N ASP A 115 -11.25 -3.19 24.74
CA ASP A 115 -12.17 -3.42 25.85
C ASP A 115 -12.06 -4.85 26.38
N SER A 116 -12.10 -5.84 25.47
CA SER A 116 -11.87 -7.25 25.84
C SER A 116 -10.51 -7.45 26.50
N THR A 117 -9.45 -6.82 25.96
CA THR A 117 -8.10 -6.89 26.55
C THR A 117 -8.08 -6.33 27.98
N LYS A 118 -8.74 -5.20 28.25
CA LYS A 118 -8.86 -4.64 29.61
C LYS A 118 -9.58 -5.60 30.56
N ARG A 119 -10.64 -6.27 30.10
CA ARG A 119 -11.38 -7.27 30.90
C ARG A 119 -10.50 -8.48 31.22
N PHE A 120 -9.75 -9.00 30.25
CA PHE A 120 -8.81 -10.09 30.45
C PHE A 120 -7.73 -9.73 31.48
N VAL A 121 -7.11 -8.55 31.35
CA VAL A 121 -6.09 -8.07 32.30
C VAL A 121 -6.68 -7.91 33.71
N LYS A 122 -7.85 -7.28 33.84
CA LYS A 122 -8.52 -7.12 35.15
C LYS A 122 -8.86 -8.46 35.79
N SER A 123 -9.39 -9.41 35.00
CA SER A 123 -9.71 -10.75 35.47
C SER A 123 -8.47 -11.50 35.92
N ALA A 124 -7.39 -11.45 35.13
CA ALA A 124 -6.12 -12.09 35.48
C ALA A 124 -5.51 -11.51 36.76
N LEU A 125 -5.51 -10.18 36.93
CA LEU A 125 -5.05 -9.53 38.17
C LEU A 125 -5.91 -9.92 39.37
N TRP A 126 -7.23 -9.96 39.20
CA TRP A 126 -8.15 -10.38 40.27
C TRP A 126 -7.95 -11.85 40.67
N GLN A 127 -7.80 -12.74 39.69
CA GLN A 127 -7.54 -14.16 39.92
C GLN A 127 -6.18 -14.39 40.59
N ALA A 128 -5.13 -13.65 40.19
CA ALA A 128 -3.83 -13.71 40.84
C ALA A 128 -3.88 -13.22 42.29
N ALA A 129 -4.62 -12.15 42.57
CA ALA A 129 -4.84 -11.67 43.94
C ALA A 129 -5.63 -12.67 44.78
N LYS A 130 -6.64 -13.33 44.20
CA LYS A 130 -7.41 -14.38 44.88
C LYS A 130 -6.55 -15.60 45.22
N LYS A 131 -5.77 -16.09 44.25
CA LYS A 131 -4.84 -17.22 44.47
C LYS A 131 -3.83 -16.93 45.58
N ARG A 132 -3.27 -15.72 45.63
CA ARG A 132 -2.37 -15.30 46.72
C ARG A 132 -3.04 -15.27 48.10
N ARG A 133 -4.36 -15.06 48.17
CA ARG A 133 -5.11 -15.13 49.43
C ARG A 133 -5.41 -16.57 49.83
N ASP A 134 -5.70 -17.41 48.84
CA ASP A 134 -6.03 -18.83 49.07
C ASP A 134 -4.78 -19.67 49.46
N ASP A 135 -3.56 -19.27 49.07
CA ASP A 135 -2.28 -19.90 49.45
C ASP A 135 -1.76 -19.48 50.86
N VAL A 136 -2.48 -18.63 51.61
CA VAL A 136 -2.16 -18.28 53.01
C VAL A 136 -2.92 -19.26 53.93
N PRO A 137 -2.25 -20.02 54.82
CA PRO A 137 -2.92 -20.90 55.77
C PRO A 137 -3.94 -20.14 56.63
N LEU A 138 -5.20 -20.59 56.60
CA LEU A 138 -6.31 -20.04 57.37
C LEU A 138 -6.10 -20.29 58.87
N GLU A 139 -5.71 -19.26 59.63
CA GLU A 139 -6.20 -19.10 61.01
C GLU A 139 -7.63 -18.54 60.95
N SER A 140 -8.52 -19.17 61.73
CA SER A 140 -9.97 -19.04 61.72
C SER A 140 -10.53 -17.72 62.29
N GLU A 141 -11.71 -17.33 61.77
CA GLU A 141 -12.80 -16.48 62.31
C GLU A 141 -13.12 -15.18 61.52
N PRO A 142 -14.37 -14.67 61.52
CA PRO A 142 -15.63 -15.33 61.16
C PRO A 142 -16.28 -14.69 59.92
N SER A 143 -17.22 -15.44 59.34
CA SER A 143 -18.02 -15.12 58.15
C SER A 143 -18.95 -13.90 58.32
N THR A 144 -18.80 -12.88 57.48
CA THR A 144 -19.88 -11.95 57.13
C THR A 144 -20.40 -12.26 55.73
N SER A 145 -21.49 -13.01 55.70
CA SER A 145 -22.38 -13.22 54.56
C SER A 145 -22.90 -11.88 54.03
N THR A 146 -22.45 -11.44 52.85
CA THR A 146 -23.18 -10.44 52.06
C THR A 146 -23.78 -11.11 50.83
N GLU A 147 -24.97 -11.65 51.05
CA GLU A 147 -25.84 -12.22 50.03
C GLU A 147 -26.37 -11.10 49.12
N ARG A 148 -25.74 -10.90 47.94
CA ARG A 148 -26.35 -10.12 46.85
C ARG A 148 -27.29 -11.03 46.06
N ARG A 149 -28.51 -11.08 46.58
CA ARG A 149 -29.75 -11.62 45.99
C ARG A 149 -29.82 -11.32 44.49
N ARG A 150 -29.85 -12.37 43.67
CA ARG A 150 -30.32 -12.32 42.28
C ARG A 150 -31.82 -12.05 42.30
N GLU A 151 -32.24 -10.85 41.95
CA GLU A 151 -33.65 -10.59 41.66
C GLU A 151 -33.94 -10.94 40.20
N LYS A 152 -34.60 -12.08 39.99
CA LYS A 152 -35.35 -12.35 38.76
C LYS A 152 -36.67 -11.60 38.88
N GLN A 153 -36.89 -10.56 38.07
CA GLN A 153 -38.25 -10.14 37.73
C GLN A 153 -38.54 -10.53 36.29
N GLY A 154 -39.18 -11.69 36.14
CA GLY A 154 -40.08 -11.95 35.04
C GLY A 154 -41.49 -11.56 35.49
N GLY A 155 -42.09 -10.57 34.83
CA GLY A 155 -43.49 -10.18 35.00
C GLY A 155 -44.10 -9.85 33.65
N LYS A 156 -44.96 -10.74 33.15
CA LYS A 156 -45.65 -10.69 31.86
C LYS A 156 -46.99 -9.94 31.99
N LYS A 157 -47.34 -9.19 30.93
CA LYS A 157 -48.70 -8.69 30.50
C LYS A 157 -49.18 -7.42 31.25
N HIS A 158 -49.68 -6.36 30.59
CA HIS A 158 -50.87 -6.36 29.74
C HIS A 158 -51.00 -5.14 28.76
N LYS A 159 -51.36 -5.42 27.50
CA LYS A 159 -52.24 -4.69 26.54
C LYS A 159 -52.75 -3.27 26.90
N LYS A 160 -52.60 -2.29 25.99
CA LYS A 160 -53.68 -1.66 25.19
C LYS A 160 -53.18 -0.55 24.21
N ASN A 161 -53.82 -0.56 23.05
CA ASN A 161 -53.75 0.20 21.78
C ASN A 161 -53.68 1.75 21.80
N ASN A 162 -53.29 2.25 20.60
CA ASN A 162 -53.71 3.45 19.82
C ASN A 162 -53.52 4.83 20.46
N TYR A 163 -53.02 5.84 19.75
CA TYR A 163 -53.30 6.24 18.36
C TYR A 163 -52.02 6.51 17.55
#